data_AF-A0AAP8KBX1-F1
#
_entry.id   AF-A0AAP8KBX1-F1
#
_cell.length_a   1.000
_cell.length_b   1.000
_cell.length_c   1.000
_cell.angle_alpha   90.00
_cell.angle_beta   90.00
_cell.angle_gamma   90.00
#
_symmetry.space_group_name_H-M   'P 1'
#
loop_
_entity.id
_entity.type
_entity.pdbx_description
1 polymer ?
#
loop_
_entity_poly.entity_id
_entity_poly.type
_entity_poly.pdbx_seq_one_letter_code
_entity_poly.pdbx_strand_id
1 'polypeptide(L)'
;MQNYYILKGKYLTLADRRNIERWLHEGLSHLEIARRLAKASQTIHNEVKRGQVRQPVRKGKFEVSYSADFAQDAYDNNCKRSVKRLSLTKELRENIVHYIKQKYSPEMIVKTKGINVSISTIYYWIHHGQLGLTRADMLYPRKATPKKKQVSPNFKLAGKSIEERPESINNREKLGDFEIDTVIQTRVKNECLLTLTDRKSRYQIIRLIPDKSSTLVNQALKAILKNYQINSITADNGTEFSRLAAVFDPKHIYYAHPYSSWETGSNENHNRLIRRWLPKGRKNATPQQVAVIENWINNYPKKILDYKSPKEFLQTG
;
A
#
# COMPACT_ATOMS: atom_id res chain seq x y z
N MET A 1 8.91 52.53 8.48
CA MET A 1 7.74 51.72 8.85
C MET A 1 8.04 50.26 8.50
N GLN A 2 8.28 49.41 9.50
CA GLN A 2 8.52 47.98 9.28
C GLN A 2 7.19 47.32 8.90
N ASN A 3 7.10 46.86 7.65
CA ASN A 3 6.01 46.02 7.18
C ASN A 3 6.16 44.63 7.80
N TYR A 4 5.50 44.40 8.93
CA TYR A 4 5.36 43.07 9.52
C TYR A 4 4.44 42.25 8.63
N TYR A 5 5.01 41.32 7.85
CA TYR A 5 4.26 40.33 7.10
C TYR A 5 3.40 39.50 8.08
N ILE A 6 2.07 39.69 8.04
CA ILE A 6 1.12 38.92 8.84
C ILE A 6 1.07 37.50 8.27
N LEU A 7 1.77 36.57 8.90
CA LEU A 7 1.66 35.15 8.60
C LEU A 7 0.26 34.66 8.99
N LYS A 8 -0.51 34.19 8.01
CA LYS A 8 -1.85 33.61 8.17
C LYS A 8 -1.77 32.22 8.84
N GLY A 9 -1.29 32.17 10.09
CA GLY A 9 -1.28 30.94 10.90
C GLY A 9 -2.68 30.65 11.44
N LYS A 10 -3.30 29.55 10.97
CA LYS A 10 -4.74 29.25 11.08
C LYS A 10 -5.32 29.14 12.51
N TYR A 11 -4.52 28.97 13.56
CA TYR A 11 -5.00 28.78 14.93
C TYR A 11 -4.10 29.46 15.98
N LEU A 12 -4.70 29.87 17.11
CA LEU A 12 -3.98 30.31 18.31
C LEU A 12 -3.61 29.08 19.14
N THR A 13 -2.39 29.05 19.66
CA THR A 13 -1.93 28.03 20.61
C THR A 13 -2.30 28.42 22.04
N LEU A 14 -2.20 27.48 22.99
CA LEU A 14 -2.38 27.79 24.42
C LEU A 14 -1.39 28.86 24.90
N ALA A 15 -0.15 28.83 24.41
CA ALA A 15 0.85 29.85 24.72
C ALA A 15 0.42 31.25 24.21
N ASP A 16 -0.11 31.32 22.98
CA ASP A 16 -0.66 32.57 22.45
C ASP A 16 -1.81 33.09 23.30
N ARG A 17 -2.73 32.21 23.74
CA ARG A 17 -3.86 32.56 24.61
C ARG A 17 -3.41 33.12 25.97
N ARG A 18 -2.42 32.49 26.60
CA ARG A 18 -1.84 32.98 27.87
C ARG A 18 -1.15 34.33 27.71
N ASN A 19 -0.49 34.56 26.58
CA ASN A 19 0.09 35.87 26.27
C ASN A 19 -1.00 36.94 26.07
N ILE A 20 -2.11 36.60 25.40
CA ILE A 20 -3.27 37.49 25.25
C ILE A 20 -3.83 37.88 26.63
N GLU A 21 -4.04 36.91 27.51
CA GLU A 21 -4.52 37.14 28.88
C GLU A 21 -3.60 38.08 29.67
N ARG A 22 -2.30 37.79 29.66
CA ARG A 22 -1.30 38.64 30.31
C ARG A 22 -1.31 40.07 29.77
N TRP A 23 -1.31 40.27 28.46
CA TRP A 23 -1.24 41.60 27.87
C TRP A 23 -2.54 42.39 28.02
N LEU A 24 -3.69 41.73 28.12
CA LEU A 24 -4.95 42.38 28.50
C LEU A 24 -4.90 42.89 29.94
N HIS A 25 -4.31 42.13 30.87
CA HIS A 25 -4.08 42.59 32.25
C HIS A 25 -3.11 43.77 32.32
N GLU A 26 -2.11 43.82 31.44
CA GLU A 26 -1.19 44.95 31.28
C GLU A 26 -1.85 46.17 30.56
N GLY A 27 -3.12 46.08 30.14
CA GLY A 27 -3.87 47.18 29.54
C GLY A 27 -3.63 47.40 28.04
N LEU A 28 -3.05 46.44 27.33
CA LEU A 28 -2.74 46.59 25.91
C LEU A 28 -4.00 46.48 25.04
N SER A 29 -4.03 47.26 23.96
CA SER A 29 -5.11 47.18 22.97
C SER A 29 -5.04 45.88 22.15
N HIS A 30 -6.19 45.40 21.67
CA HIS A 30 -6.25 44.23 20.78
C HIS A 30 -5.38 44.38 19.52
N LEU A 31 -5.22 45.60 19.02
CA LEU A 31 -4.38 45.90 17.86
C LEU A 31 -2.90 45.67 18.15
N GLU A 32 -2.45 46.07 19.33
CA GLU A 32 -1.07 45.89 19.77
C GLU A 32 -0.74 44.42 20.06
N ILE A 33 -1.67 43.71 20.72
CA ILE A 33 -1.59 42.25 20.92
C ILE A 33 -1.51 41.52 19.58
N ALA A 34 -2.31 41.93 18.60
CA ALA A 34 -2.31 41.34 17.26
C ALA A 34 -0.96 41.53 16.54
N ARG A 35 -0.35 42.72 16.65
CA ARG A 35 1.00 42.98 16.12
C ARG A 35 2.05 42.09 16.77
N ARG A 36 2.02 41.95 18.11
CA ARG A 36 2.98 41.13 18.87
C ARG A 36 2.91 39.64 18.50
N LEU A 37 1.72 39.11 18.22
CA LEU A 37 1.54 37.71 17.78
C LEU A 37 1.63 37.52 16.27
N ALA A 38 1.85 38.60 15.50
CA ALA A 38 1.76 38.61 14.05
C ALA A 38 0.43 37.99 13.52
N LYS A 39 -0.69 38.33 14.17
CA LYS A 39 -2.06 37.88 13.82
C LYS A 39 -2.92 39.05 13.37
N ALA A 40 -4.07 38.76 12.76
CA ALA A 40 -5.07 39.78 12.46
C ALA A 40 -5.76 40.26 13.74
N SER A 41 -6.03 41.57 13.85
CA SER A 41 -6.75 42.17 14.99
C SER A 41 -8.12 41.52 15.24
N GLN A 42 -8.83 41.16 14.17
CA GLN A 42 -10.11 40.47 14.26
C GLN A 42 -10.00 39.09 14.91
N THR A 43 -8.88 38.37 14.71
CA THR A 43 -8.65 37.07 15.35
C THR A 43 -8.54 37.22 16.86
N ILE A 44 -7.80 38.23 17.33
CA ILE A 44 -7.68 38.53 18.77
C ILE A 44 -9.02 38.97 19.33
N HIS A 45 -9.74 39.87 18.66
CA HIS A 45 -11.06 40.31 19.11
C HIS A 45 -12.05 39.14 19.27
N ASN A 46 -12.14 38.27 18.26
CA ASN A 46 -13.02 37.10 18.29
C ASN A 46 -12.62 36.09 19.37
N GLU A 47 -11.32 35.92 19.60
CA GLU A 47 -10.80 35.06 20.66
C GLU A 47 -11.15 35.60 22.05
N VAL A 48 -10.88 36.88 22.30
CA VAL A 48 -11.17 37.54 23.57
C VAL A 48 -12.65 37.45 23.88
N LYS A 49 -13.51 37.76 22.90
CA LYS A 49 -14.97 37.64 23.02
C LYS A 49 -15.42 36.20 23.37
N ARG A 50 -14.74 35.17 22.84
CA ARG A 50 -15.05 33.77 23.12
C ARG A 50 -14.58 33.33 24.51
N GLY A 51 -13.48 33.89 25.00
CA GLY A 51 -12.85 33.53 26.27
C GLY A 51 -13.32 34.32 27.49
N GLN A 52 -14.36 35.15 27.36
CA GLN A 52 -14.89 35.94 28.48
C GLN A 52 -15.57 35.06 29.53
N VAL A 53 -15.15 35.21 30.78
CA VAL A 53 -15.70 34.54 31.95
C VAL A 53 -16.08 35.56 33.02
N ARG A 54 -17.14 35.28 33.79
CA ARG A 54 -17.49 36.07 34.96
C ARG A 54 -16.68 35.58 36.16
N GLN A 55 -15.79 36.41 36.67
CA GLN A 55 -14.96 36.09 37.82
C GLN A 55 -15.39 36.93 39.05
N PRO A 56 -15.49 36.32 40.23
CA PRO A 56 -15.76 37.05 41.47
C PRO A 56 -14.52 37.84 41.88
N VAL A 57 -14.62 39.16 41.93
CA VAL A 57 -13.52 40.03 42.39
C VAL A 57 -13.64 40.30 43.88
N ARG A 58 -14.88 40.39 44.40
CA ARG A 58 -15.22 40.54 45.82
C ARG A 58 -16.57 39.88 46.12
N LYS A 59 -16.91 39.68 47.39
CA LYS A 59 -18.22 39.13 47.80
C LYS A 59 -19.35 39.97 47.20
N GLY A 60 -20.08 39.41 46.25
CA GLY A 60 -21.18 40.09 45.53
C GLY A 60 -20.79 40.94 44.31
N LYS A 61 -19.49 41.08 43.97
CA LYS A 61 -19.04 41.81 42.78
C LYS A 61 -18.34 40.87 41.80
N PHE A 62 -18.89 40.78 40.59
CA PHE A 62 -18.35 39.99 39.48
C PHE A 62 -17.90 40.91 38.36
N GLU A 63 -16.74 40.61 37.77
CA GLU A 63 -16.24 41.30 36.59
C GLU A 63 -16.03 40.29 35.45
N VAL A 64 -16.17 40.77 34.21
CA VAL A 64 -15.95 39.95 33.03
C VAL A 64 -14.48 40.09 32.63
N SER A 65 -13.72 39.01 32.75
CA SER A 65 -12.32 38.94 32.35
C SER A 65 -12.13 37.86 31.29
N TYR A 66 -11.09 38.01 30.47
CA TYR A 66 -10.68 36.94 29.56
C TYR A 66 -9.93 35.88 30.34
N SER A 67 -10.24 34.60 30.12
CA SER A 67 -9.48 33.47 30.64
C SER A 67 -8.90 32.64 29.51
N ALA A 68 -7.57 32.47 29.51
CA ALA A 68 -6.88 31.69 28.49
C ALA A 68 -7.27 30.21 28.53
N ASP A 69 -7.39 29.64 29.73
CA ASP A 69 -7.74 28.23 29.94
C ASP A 69 -9.19 27.96 29.51
N PHE A 70 -10.14 28.85 29.85
CA PHE A 70 -11.52 28.72 29.38
C PHE A 70 -11.63 28.85 27.85
N ALA A 71 -10.88 29.77 27.25
CA ALA A 71 -10.85 29.93 25.80
C ALA A 71 -10.28 28.68 25.09
N GLN A 72 -9.26 28.04 25.68
CA GLN A 72 -8.71 26.78 25.21
C GLN A 72 -9.74 25.64 25.33
N ASP A 73 -10.41 25.49 26.48
CA ASP A 73 -11.45 24.48 26.68
C ASP A 73 -12.62 24.66 25.71
N ALA A 74 -13.06 25.90 25.49
CA ALA A 74 -14.11 26.22 24.53
C ALA A 74 -13.68 25.87 23.10
N TYR A 75 -12.43 26.13 22.74
CA TYR A 75 -11.86 25.74 21.45
C TYR A 75 -11.84 24.20 21.30
N ASP A 76 -11.33 23.48 22.28
CA ASP A 76 -11.22 22.01 22.24
C ASP A 76 -12.61 21.34 22.18
N ASN A 77 -13.58 21.88 22.93
CA ASN A 77 -14.97 21.41 22.87
C ASN A 77 -15.62 21.68 21.51
N ASN A 78 -15.37 22.84 20.90
CA ASN A 78 -15.84 23.12 19.55
C ASN A 78 -15.17 22.24 18.51
N CYS A 79 -13.87 21.93 18.65
CA CYS A 79 -13.19 20.97 17.80
C CYS A 79 -13.81 19.57 17.90
N LYS A 80 -14.11 19.09 19.12
CA LYS A 80 -14.82 17.82 19.35
C LYS A 80 -16.19 17.78 18.66
N ARG A 81 -16.94 18.90 18.68
CA ARG A 81 -18.26 19.02 18.03
C ARG A 81 -18.18 19.19 16.51
N SER A 82 -17.07 19.68 16.00
CA SER A 82 -16.84 19.92 14.57
C SER A 82 -16.39 18.67 13.81
N VAL A 83 -16.20 17.54 14.50
CA VAL A 83 -15.86 16.27 13.87
C VAL A 83 -17.08 15.74 13.12
N LYS A 84 -16.95 15.49 11.82
CA LYS A 84 -17.99 14.81 11.04
C LYS A 84 -18.35 13.50 11.75
N ARG A 85 -19.65 13.24 11.95
CA ARG A 85 -20.12 11.94 12.44
C ARG A 85 -19.51 10.85 11.57
N LEU A 86 -18.95 9.82 12.23
CA LEU A 86 -18.35 8.68 11.56
C LEU A 86 -19.43 8.03 10.67
N SER A 87 -19.22 8.05 9.35
CA SER A 87 -20.15 7.45 8.38
C SER A 87 -20.06 5.92 8.32
N LEU A 88 -19.40 5.29 9.30
CA LEU A 88 -19.16 3.86 9.36
C LEU A 88 -20.40 3.16 9.93
N THR A 89 -21.29 2.70 9.04
CA THR A 89 -22.39 1.82 9.44
C THR A 89 -21.86 0.42 9.80
N LYS A 90 -22.66 -0.34 10.56
CA LYS A 90 -22.31 -1.73 10.93
C LYS A 90 -22.09 -2.61 9.70
N GLU A 91 -23.02 -2.55 8.74
CA GLU A 91 -22.94 -3.30 7.48
C GLU A 91 -21.69 -2.95 6.68
N LEU A 92 -21.38 -1.65 6.54
CA LEU A 92 -20.20 -1.19 5.83
C LEU A 92 -18.90 -1.71 6.48
N ARG A 93 -18.85 -1.68 7.82
CA ARG A 93 -17.74 -2.24 8.58
C ARG A 93 -17.58 -3.73 8.32
N GLU A 94 -18.67 -4.50 8.40
CA GLU A 94 -18.66 -5.95 8.21
C GLU A 94 -18.21 -6.32 6.79
N ASN A 95 -18.70 -5.62 5.77
CA ASN A 95 -18.31 -5.82 4.37
C ASN A 95 -16.82 -5.54 4.16
N ILE A 96 -16.30 -4.42 4.68
CA ILE A 96 -14.87 -4.08 4.55
C ILE A 96 -14.01 -5.13 5.25
N VAL A 97 -14.37 -5.53 6.48
CA VAL A 97 -13.64 -6.54 7.25
C VAL A 97 -13.67 -7.88 6.54
N HIS A 98 -14.81 -8.29 5.98
CA HIS A 98 -14.96 -9.52 5.21
C HIS A 98 -13.98 -9.57 4.03
N TYR A 99 -13.92 -8.53 3.21
CA TYR A 99 -13.00 -8.50 2.06
C TYR A 99 -11.53 -8.39 2.45
N ILE A 100 -11.19 -7.66 3.52
CA ILE A 100 -9.81 -7.62 4.04
C ILE A 100 -9.37 -9.01 4.52
N LYS A 101 -10.26 -9.77 5.20
CA LYS A 101 -9.98 -11.15 5.59
C LYS A 101 -9.76 -12.07 4.38
N GLN A 102 -10.48 -11.84 3.28
CA GLN A 102 -10.23 -12.48 1.98
C GLN A 102 -8.99 -11.97 1.23
N LYS A 103 -8.15 -11.15 1.90
CA LYS A 103 -6.90 -10.60 1.38
C LYS A 103 -7.07 -9.61 0.22
N TYR A 104 -8.22 -8.95 0.11
CA TYR A 104 -8.41 -7.84 -0.83
C TYR A 104 -7.76 -6.54 -0.32
N SER A 105 -7.12 -5.81 -1.22
CA SER A 105 -6.62 -4.48 -0.90
C SER A 105 -7.78 -3.47 -0.84
N PRO A 106 -7.70 -2.41 0.00
CA PRO A 106 -8.69 -1.35 0.05
C PRO A 106 -9.08 -0.76 -1.32
N GLU A 107 -8.13 -0.62 -2.25
CA GLU A 107 -8.40 -0.15 -3.61
C GLU A 107 -9.36 -1.09 -4.38
N MET A 108 -9.10 -2.41 -4.33
CA MET A 108 -9.97 -3.39 -5.00
C MET A 108 -11.35 -3.45 -4.34
N ILE A 109 -11.43 -3.35 -3.01
CA ILE A 109 -12.71 -3.33 -2.30
C ILE A 109 -13.61 -2.19 -2.82
N VAL A 110 -13.05 -0.99 -2.96
CA VAL A 110 -13.79 0.17 -3.46
C VAL A 110 -14.16 0.02 -4.94
N LYS A 111 -13.22 -0.44 -5.77
CA LYS A 111 -13.38 -0.44 -7.23
C LYS A 111 -14.20 -1.60 -7.78
N THR A 112 -14.23 -2.75 -7.10
CA THR A 112 -14.93 -3.94 -7.63
C THR A 112 -16.07 -4.45 -6.78
N LYS A 113 -16.10 -4.12 -5.48
CA LYS A 113 -17.15 -4.60 -4.57
C LYS A 113 -18.23 -3.56 -4.27
N GLY A 114 -18.23 -2.43 -4.99
CA GLY A 114 -19.26 -1.40 -4.89
C GLY A 114 -19.26 -0.62 -3.57
N ILE A 115 -18.17 -0.66 -2.79
CA ILE A 115 -18.09 0.08 -1.53
C ILE A 115 -17.78 1.54 -1.83
N ASN A 116 -18.79 2.41 -1.67
CA ASN A 116 -18.70 3.85 -1.94
C ASN A 116 -18.02 4.63 -0.79
N VAL A 117 -16.75 4.30 -0.54
CA VAL A 117 -15.90 4.98 0.44
C VAL A 117 -14.56 5.28 -0.20
N SER A 118 -13.95 6.43 0.10
CA SER A 118 -12.61 6.70 -0.39
C SER A 118 -11.59 5.71 0.19
N ILE A 119 -10.61 5.32 -0.62
CA ILE A 119 -9.53 4.41 -0.21
C ILE A 119 -8.80 4.94 1.03
N SER A 120 -8.57 6.26 1.08
CA SER A 120 -7.94 6.95 2.21
C SER A 120 -8.74 6.79 3.50
N THR A 121 -10.07 6.79 3.42
CA THR A 121 -10.95 6.61 4.59
C THR A 121 -10.85 5.19 5.13
N ILE A 122 -10.77 4.16 4.27
CA ILE A 122 -10.56 2.79 4.72
C ILE A 122 -9.22 2.66 5.45
N TYR A 123 -8.13 3.24 4.91
CA TYR A 123 -6.84 3.24 5.60
C TYR A 123 -6.89 4.01 6.93
N TYR A 124 -7.56 5.16 6.97
CA TYR A 124 -7.79 5.92 8.20
C TYR A 124 -8.51 5.06 9.25
N TRP A 125 -9.58 4.36 8.88
CA TRP A 125 -10.32 3.47 9.78
C TRP A 125 -9.48 2.29 10.30
N ILE A 126 -8.59 1.73 9.48
CA ILE A 126 -7.63 0.70 9.93
C ILE A 126 -6.62 1.31 10.92
N HIS A 127 -6.03 2.46 10.61
CA HIS A 127 -5.01 3.09 11.45
C HIS A 127 -5.54 3.55 12.81
N HIS A 128 -6.80 3.96 12.87
CA HIS A 128 -7.48 4.38 14.10
C HIS A 128 -8.26 3.25 14.80
N GLY A 129 -8.11 2.00 14.36
CA GLY A 129 -8.72 0.83 15.01
C GLY A 129 -10.24 0.74 14.90
N GLN A 130 -10.88 1.56 14.07
CA GLN A 130 -12.35 1.67 13.97
C GLN A 130 -13.00 0.43 13.32
N LEU A 131 -12.22 -0.34 12.56
CA LEU A 131 -12.67 -1.61 11.98
C LEU A 131 -12.42 -2.81 12.91
N GLY A 132 -11.68 -2.64 14.02
CA GLY A 132 -11.14 -3.77 14.80
C GLY A 132 -10.00 -4.50 14.09
N LEU A 133 -9.38 -3.84 13.11
CA LEU A 133 -8.20 -4.30 12.38
C LEU A 133 -6.99 -3.50 12.85
N THR A 134 -5.83 -4.14 12.82
CA THR A 134 -4.55 -3.56 13.22
C THR A 134 -3.63 -3.40 12.01
N ARG A 135 -2.46 -2.78 12.21
CA ARG A 135 -1.39 -2.73 11.20
C ARG A 135 -0.93 -4.12 10.76
N ALA A 136 -1.08 -5.16 11.60
CA ALA A 136 -0.73 -6.53 11.26
C ALA A 136 -1.68 -7.16 10.23
N ASP A 137 -2.91 -6.66 10.14
CA ASP A 137 -3.92 -7.12 9.18
C ASP A 137 -3.74 -6.47 7.80
N MET A 138 -2.85 -5.49 7.68
CA MET A 138 -2.51 -4.88 6.40
C MET A 138 -1.70 -5.84 5.53
N LEU A 139 -2.06 -5.91 4.25
CA LEU A 139 -1.42 -6.81 3.28
C LEU A 139 0.08 -6.55 3.09
N TYR A 140 0.51 -5.30 3.25
CA TYR A 140 1.90 -4.88 3.04
C TYR A 140 2.31 -3.88 4.13
N PRO A 141 2.78 -4.35 5.30
CA PRO A 141 3.46 -3.46 6.23
C PRO A 141 4.71 -2.90 5.55
N ARG A 142 4.86 -1.58 5.52
CA ARG A 142 5.99 -0.90 4.89
C ARG A 142 7.28 -1.33 5.59
N LYS A 143 8.14 -2.08 4.90
CA LYS A 143 9.49 -2.43 5.37
C LYS A 143 10.50 -1.43 4.82
N ALA A 144 11.56 -1.16 5.58
CA ALA A 144 12.67 -0.32 5.13
C ALA A 144 13.33 -0.93 3.88
N THR A 145 13.65 -0.10 2.90
CA THR A 145 14.30 -0.52 1.66
C THR A 145 15.78 -0.84 1.95
N PRO A 146 16.25 -2.07 1.76
CA PRO A 146 17.67 -2.38 1.91
C PRO A 146 18.48 -1.68 0.80
N LYS A 147 19.76 -1.35 1.10
CA LYS A 147 20.68 -0.76 0.13
C LYS A 147 20.92 -1.72 -1.05
N LYS A 148 20.98 -1.18 -2.27
CA LYS A 148 21.34 -1.93 -3.49
C LYS A 148 22.79 -2.41 -3.38
N LYS A 149 23.05 -3.69 -3.66
CA LYS A 149 24.41 -4.23 -3.79
C LYS A 149 24.95 -3.92 -5.20
N GLN A 150 26.24 -3.62 -5.31
CA GLN A 150 26.91 -3.39 -6.60
C GLN A 150 27.30 -4.71 -7.27
N VAL A 151 27.40 -4.65 -8.60
CA VAL A 151 27.59 -5.77 -9.52
C VAL A 151 29.08 -6.18 -9.59
N SER A 152 29.36 -7.49 -9.70
CA SER A 152 30.64 -7.97 -10.21
C SER A 152 30.60 -7.98 -11.75
N PRO A 153 31.59 -7.41 -12.47
CA PRO A 153 31.55 -7.23 -13.93
C PRO A 153 31.42 -8.53 -14.78
N ASN A 154 31.67 -9.70 -14.19
CA ASN A 154 31.96 -10.94 -14.95
C ASN A 154 30.81 -11.97 -14.99
N PHE A 155 29.55 -11.58 -14.79
CA PHE A 155 28.45 -12.55 -14.79
C PHE A 155 27.89 -12.79 -16.21
N LYS A 156 28.03 -14.02 -16.73
CA LYS A 156 27.51 -14.41 -18.05
C LYS A 156 26.02 -14.79 -17.98
N LEU A 157 25.27 -14.44 -19.03
CA LEU A 157 23.88 -14.87 -19.21
C LEU A 157 23.82 -16.36 -19.59
N ALA A 158 22.81 -17.07 -19.08
CA ALA A 158 22.58 -18.49 -19.40
C ALA A 158 22.03 -18.71 -20.83
N GLY A 159 21.60 -17.65 -21.51
CA GLY A 159 21.06 -17.70 -22.87
C GLY A 159 20.88 -16.29 -23.44
N LYS A 160 19.88 -16.11 -24.31
CA LYS A 160 19.58 -14.80 -24.93
C LYS A 160 19.26 -13.74 -23.88
N SER A 161 19.76 -12.55 -24.11
CA SER A 161 19.45 -11.40 -23.27
C SER A 161 17.97 -11.01 -23.42
N ILE A 162 17.42 -10.41 -22.37
CA ILE A 162 16.11 -9.74 -22.42
C ILE A 162 16.04 -8.65 -23.50
N GLU A 163 17.17 -8.06 -23.88
CA GLU A 163 17.25 -7.03 -24.94
C GLU A 163 16.98 -7.60 -26.33
N GLU A 164 17.24 -8.90 -26.55
CA GLU A 164 16.99 -9.57 -27.83
C GLU A 164 15.51 -9.96 -28.01
N ARG A 165 14.67 -9.62 -27.04
CA ARG A 165 13.26 -9.96 -27.05
C ARG A 165 12.51 -9.13 -28.11
N PRO A 166 11.66 -9.76 -28.93
CA PRO A 166 10.79 -9.03 -29.84
C PRO A 166 9.93 -8.00 -29.12
N GLU A 167 9.75 -6.84 -29.75
CA GLU A 167 9.04 -5.71 -29.13
C GLU A 167 7.58 -6.02 -28.81
N SER A 168 6.93 -6.91 -29.59
CA SER A 168 5.58 -7.40 -29.31
C SER A 168 5.45 -8.03 -27.92
N ILE A 169 6.52 -8.68 -27.44
CA ILE A 169 6.55 -9.29 -26.11
C ILE A 169 6.75 -8.19 -25.05
N ASN A 170 7.60 -7.19 -25.30
CA ASN A 170 7.79 -6.02 -24.41
C ASN A 170 6.49 -5.23 -24.21
N ASN A 171 5.76 -5.01 -25.30
CA ASN A 171 4.45 -4.36 -25.32
C ASN A 171 3.31 -5.24 -24.81
N ARG A 172 3.57 -6.53 -24.55
CA ARG A 172 2.59 -7.50 -24.00
C ARG A 172 1.37 -7.65 -24.91
N GLU A 173 1.62 -7.69 -26.22
CA GLU A 173 0.57 -7.68 -27.25
C GLU A 173 -0.14 -9.01 -27.37
N LYS A 174 0.53 -10.12 -27.05
CA LYS A 174 0.03 -11.48 -27.25
C LYS A 174 -0.07 -12.25 -25.94
N LEU A 175 -0.97 -13.24 -25.92
CA LEU A 175 -1.03 -14.26 -24.87
C LEU A 175 0.07 -15.30 -25.11
N GLY A 176 0.46 -16.02 -24.06
CA GLY A 176 1.41 -17.12 -24.15
C GLY A 176 2.86 -16.71 -23.92
N ASP A 177 3.13 -15.45 -23.66
CA ASP A 177 4.45 -14.97 -23.24
C ASP A 177 4.51 -14.97 -21.71
N PHE A 178 5.28 -15.89 -21.12
CA PHE A 178 5.31 -16.12 -19.68
C PHE A 178 6.62 -15.66 -19.05
N GLU A 179 6.52 -15.05 -17.87
CA GLU A 179 7.63 -14.90 -16.94
C GLU A 179 7.63 -16.10 -15.97
N ILE A 180 8.77 -16.78 -15.79
CA ILE A 180 8.95 -17.92 -14.88
C ILE A 180 9.77 -17.50 -13.66
N ASP A 181 9.42 -18.00 -12.48
CA ASP A 181 10.14 -17.73 -11.22
C ASP A 181 9.96 -18.89 -10.22
N THR A 182 10.81 -18.92 -9.19
CA THR A 182 10.66 -19.82 -8.04
C THR A 182 10.45 -19.07 -6.73
N VAL A 183 9.41 -19.45 -5.99
CA VAL A 183 9.08 -18.85 -4.69
C VAL A 183 9.44 -19.82 -3.57
N ILE A 184 10.61 -19.60 -2.96
CA ILE A 184 11.07 -20.42 -1.83
C ILE A 184 10.16 -20.22 -0.61
N GLN A 185 9.64 -21.30 -0.05
CA GLN A 185 8.79 -21.25 1.14
C GLN A 185 9.62 -21.15 2.42
N THR A 186 10.59 -22.06 2.59
CA THR A 186 11.54 -22.07 3.71
C THR A 186 12.95 -22.42 3.23
N ARG A 187 13.96 -21.82 3.88
CA ARG A 187 15.38 -22.11 3.58
C ARG A 187 15.83 -23.51 3.98
N VAL A 188 15.08 -24.20 4.84
CA VAL A 188 15.50 -25.47 5.46
C VAL A 188 15.11 -26.68 4.61
N LYS A 189 13.95 -26.65 3.94
CA LYS A 189 13.43 -27.79 3.16
C LYS A 189 13.59 -27.64 1.65
N ASN A 190 14.06 -26.49 1.15
CA ASN A 190 14.13 -26.13 -0.27
C ASN A 190 12.81 -26.21 -1.07
N GLU A 191 11.71 -26.69 -0.48
CA GLU A 191 10.38 -26.65 -1.09
C GLU A 191 10.04 -25.24 -1.59
N CYS A 192 9.67 -25.20 -2.86
CA CYS A 192 9.38 -23.96 -3.54
C CYS A 192 8.18 -24.12 -4.47
N LEU A 193 7.64 -22.98 -4.89
CA LEU A 193 6.58 -22.92 -5.88
C LEU A 193 7.21 -22.50 -7.19
N LEU A 194 7.03 -23.28 -8.24
CA LEU A 194 7.28 -22.85 -9.60
C LEU A 194 6.11 -22.00 -10.06
N THR A 195 6.38 -20.77 -10.49
CA THR A 195 5.36 -19.82 -10.90
C THR A 195 5.58 -19.40 -12.34
N LEU A 196 4.54 -19.47 -13.17
CA LEU A 196 4.54 -18.89 -14.53
C LEU A 196 3.44 -17.85 -14.63
N THR A 197 3.81 -16.63 -15.03
CA THR A 197 2.90 -15.48 -15.12
C THR A 197 2.80 -15.01 -16.57
N ASP A 198 1.61 -15.07 -17.16
CA ASP A 198 1.37 -14.54 -18.50
C ASP A 198 1.51 -12.99 -18.48
N ARG A 199 2.32 -12.45 -19.38
CA ARG A 199 2.68 -11.03 -19.38
C ARG A 199 1.54 -10.11 -19.83
N LYS A 200 0.52 -10.62 -20.55
CA LYS A 200 -0.64 -9.85 -21.00
C LYS A 200 -1.81 -9.97 -20.02
N SER A 201 -2.37 -11.17 -19.90
CA SER A 201 -3.55 -11.50 -19.08
C SER A 201 -3.28 -11.54 -17.57
N ARG A 202 -2.01 -11.61 -17.15
CA ARG A 202 -1.62 -11.79 -15.74
C ARG A 202 -2.11 -13.09 -15.11
N TYR A 203 -2.49 -14.06 -15.94
CA TYR A 203 -2.85 -15.39 -15.49
C TYR A 203 -1.63 -16.08 -14.89
N GLN A 204 -1.82 -16.68 -13.72
CA GLN A 204 -0.77 -17.33 -12.95
C GLN A 204 -0.99 -18.84 -12.97
N ILE A 205 0.08 -19.57 -13.27
CA ILE A 205 0.19 -21.01 -13.04
C ILE A 205 1.17 -21.20 -11.87
N ILE A 206 0.82 -22.05 -10.91
CA ILE A 206 1.62 -22.33 -9.72
C ILE A 206 1.72 -23.85 -9.52
N ARG A 207 2.93 -24.40 -9.42
CA ARG A 207 3.16 -25.80 -9.09
C ARG A 207 4.05 -25.91 -7.87
N LEU A 208 3.66 -26.78 -6.93
CA LEU A 208 4.49 -27.13 -5.78
C LEU A 208 5.58 -28.10 -6.24
N ILE A 209 6.84 -27.77 -5.97
CA ILE A 209 7.98 -28.63 -6.29
C ILE A 209 8.84 -28.91 -5.03
N PRO A 210 9.39 -30.12 -4.89
CA PRO A 210 10.17 -30.51 -3.71
C PRO A 210 11.40 -29.64 -3.44
N ASP A 211 12.10 -29.23 -4.49
CA ASP A 211 13.23 -28.31 -4.42
C ASP A 211 13.39 -27.50 -5.72
N LYS A 212 14.29 -26.51 -5.70
CA LYS A 212 14.55 -25.60 -6.82
C LYS A 212 15.59 -26.11 -7.82
N SER A 213 15.94 -27.39 -7.82
CA SER A 213 16.88 -27.95 -8.79
C SER A 213 16.34 -27.79 -10.22
N SER A 214 17.24 -27.54 -11.17
CA SER A 214 16.87 -27.38 -12.58
C SER A 214 16.17 -28.61 -13.15
N THR A 215 16.46 -29.80 -12.63
CA THR A 215 15.82 -31.06 -13.03
C THR A 215 14.34 -31.09 -12.66
N LEU A 216 14.00 -30.76 -11.41
CA LEU A 216 12.61 -30.72 -10.95
C LEU A 216 11.83 -29.57 -11.57
N VAL A 217 12.46 -28.40 -11.75
CA VAL A 217 11.87 -27.27 -12.48
C VAL A 217 11.51 -27.69 -13.91
N ASN A 218 12.42 -28.34 -14.63
CA ASN A 218 12.17 -28.82 -15.99
C ASN A 218 11.10 -29.91 -16.05
N GLN A 219 11.05 -30.82 -15.08
CA GLN A 219 10.00 -31.83 -15.00
C GLN A 219 8.62 -31.20 -14.82
N ALA A 220 8.51 -30.22 -13.91
CA ALA A 220 7.27 -29.48 -13.69
C ALA A 220 6.88 -28.65 -14.91
N LEU A 221 7.84 -27.95 -15.54
CA LEU A 221 7.62 -27.19 -16.76
C LEU A 221 7.12 -28.08 -17.91
N LYS A 222 7.73 -29.25 -18.11
CA LYS A 222 7.30 -30.22 -19.12
C LYS A 222 5.86 -30.69 -18.89
N ALA A 223 5.43 -30.84 -17.63
CA ALA A 223 4.03 -31.16 -17.31
C ALA A 223 3.07 -30.00 -17.62
N ILE A 224 3.51 -28.75 -17.39
CA ILE A 224 2.71 -27.55 -17.72
C ILE A 224 2.55 -27.41 -19.24
N LEU A 225 3.62 -27.60 -20.02
CA LEU A 225 3.60 -27.47 -21.48
C LEU A 225 2.62 -28.45 -22.17
N LYS A 226 2.22 -29.54 -21.51
CA LYS A 226 1.18 -30.45 -22.04
C LYS A 226 -0.23 -29.83 -22.04
N ASN A 227 -0.50 -28.91 -21.12
CA ASN A 227 -1.83 -28.38 -20.87
C ASN A 227 -1.97 -26.90 -21.26
N TYR A 228 -0.86 -26.21 -21.50
CA TYR A 228 -0.83 -24.78 -21.77
C TYR A 228 0.05 -24.47 -22.96
N GLN A 229 -0.47 -23.66 -23.88
CA GLN A 229 0.29 -23.11 -25.00
C GLN A 229 1.18 -21.97 -24.49
N ILE A 230 2.51 -22.16 -24.56
CA ILE A 230 3.51 -21.18 -24.17
C ILE A 230 4.35 -20.84 -25.39
N ASN A 231 4.39 -19.56 -25.74
CA ASN A 231 5.08 -19.02 -26.90
C ASN A 231 6.50 -18.56 -26.56
N SER A 232 6.69 -17.99 -25.36
CA SER A 232 8.02 -17.61 -24.88
C SER A 232 8.12 -17.69 -23.35
N ILE A 233 9.35 -17.85 -22.86
CA ILE A 233 9.66 -17.88 -21.43
C ILE A 233 10.72 -16.83 -21.13
N THR A 234 10.45 -16.01 -20.13
CA THR A 234 11.39 -15.08 -19.54
C THR A 234 11.75 -15.53 -18.14
N ALA A 235 13.02 -15.80 -17.86
CA ALA A 235 13.51 -16.20 -16.55
C ALA A 235 14.48 -15.13 -15.98
N ASP A 236 14.69 -15.16 -14.67
CA ASP A 236 15.91 -14.55 -14.13
C ASP A 236 17.12 -15.46 -14.40
N ASN A 237 18.33 -14.96 -14.17
CA ASN A 237 19.55 -15.71 -14.42
C ASN A 237 19.89 -16.68 -13.25
N GLY A 238 18.86 -17.20 -12.57
CA GLY A 238 18.98 -18.17 -11.49
C GLY A 238 19.47 -19.53 -11.98
N THR A 239 20.25 -20.22 -11.14
CA THR A 239 20.80 -21.55 -11.44
C THR A 239 19.73 -22.60 -11.77
N GLU A 240 18.56 -22.46 -11.16
CA GLU A 240 17.35 -23.25 -11.38
C GLU A 240 16.84 -23.20 -12.82
N PHE A 241 17.10 -22.12 -13.55
CA PHE A 241 16.64 -21.91 -14.92
C PHE A 241 17.73 -22.12 -15.97
N SER A 242 18.97 -22.42 -15.55
CA SER A 242 20.11 -22.61 -16.45
C SER A 242 19.92 -23.69 -17.53
N ARG A 243 18.99 -24.62 -17.34
CA ARG A 243 18.74 -25.77 -18.24
C ARG A 243 17.36 -25.75 -18.90
N LEU A 244 16.69 -24.60 -18.98
CA LEU A 244 15.36 -24.50 -19.62
C LEU A 244 15.38 -24.96 -21.10
N ALA A 245 16.50 -24.76 -21.79
CA ALA A 245 16.74 -25.21 -23.17
C ALA A 245 16.55 -26.72 -23.39
N ALA A 246 16.61 -27.54 -22.33
CA ALA A 246 16.40 -28.98 -22.42
C ALA A 246 14.91 -29.38 -22.60
N VAL A 247 13.98 -28.46 -22.32
CA VAL A 247 12.52 -28.73 -22.34
C VAL A 247 11.71 -27.70 -23.12
N PHE A 248 12.32 -26.58 -23.53
CA PHE A 248 11.68 -25.51 -24.29
C PHE A 248 12.64 -24.98 -25.37
N ASP A 249 12.11 -24.48 -26.48
CA ASP A 249 12.93 -24.02 -27.61
C ASP A 249 13.83 -22.84 -27.17
N PRO A 250 15.17 -22.98 -27.23
CA PRO A 250 16.11 -21.92 -26.86
C PRO A 250 15.90 -20.59 -27.57
N LYS A 251 15.31 -20.60 -28.78
CA LYS A 251 15.02 -19.38 -29.53
C LYS A 251 14.02 -18.46 -28.83
N HIS A 252 13.19 -19.04 -27.96
CA HIS A 252 12.09 -18.37 -27.27
C HIS A 252 12.31 -18.26 -25.75
N ILE A 253 13.54 -18.48 -25.28
CA ILE A 253 13.95 -18.30 -23.88
C ILE A 253 14.78 -17.02 -23.76
N TYR A 254 14.41 -16.15 -22.82
CA TYR A 254 15.10 -14.88 -22.56
C TYR A 254 15.45 -14.76 -21.08
N TYR A 255 16.61 -14.21 -20.77
CA TYR A 255 17.08 -14.03 -19.40
C TYR A 255 17.22 -12.54 -19.06
N ALA A 256 16.67 -12.17 -17.91
CA ALA A 256 16.87 -10.84 -17.34
C ALA A 256 18.32 -10.63 -16.88
N HIS A 257 18.75 -9.37 -16.84
CA HIS A 257 20.06 -9.00 -16.36
C HIS A 257 20.21 -9.31 -14.85
N PRO A 258 21.42 -9.67 -14.40
CA PRO A 258 21.69 -9.87 -12.97
C PRO A 258 21.35 -8.63 -12.14
N TYR A 259 20.69 -8.84 -11.00
CA TYR A 259 20.23 -7.78 -10.08
C TYR A 259 19.22 -6.77 -10.67
N SER A 260 18.67 -7.05 -11.86
CA SER A 260 17.64 -6.22 -12.51
C SER A 260 16.23 -6.75 -12.26
N SER A 261 15.83 -6.86 -10.99
CA SER A 261 14.50 -7.41 -10.63
C SER A 261 13.32 -6.64 -11.22
N TRP A 262 13.52 -5.39 -11.66
CA TRP A 262 12.50 -4.58 -12.33
C TRP A 262 12.16 -5.09 -13.73
N GLU A 263 13.07 -5.83 -14.39
CA GLU A 263 12.88 -6.40 -15.72
C GLU A 263 11.85 -7.55 -15.73
N THR A 264 11.66 -8.19 -14.58
CA THR A 264 10.64 -9.22 -14.30
C THR A 264 9.66 -8.74 -13.24
N GLY A 265 9.26 -7.46 -13.31
CA GLY A 265 8.36 -6.86 -12.32
C GLY A 265 6.99 -7.52 -12.19
N SER A 266 6.54 -8.32 -13.18
CA SER A 266 5.30 -9.09 -13.07
C SER A 266 5.44 -10.18 -12.01
N ASN A 267 6.56 -10.92 -12.02
CA ASN A 267 6.87 -11.94 -11.01
C ASN A 267 6.92 -11.34 -9.60
N GLU A 268 7.58 -10.19 -9.40
CA GLU A 268 7.64 -9.57 -8.06
C GLU A 268 6.24 -9.26 -7.51
N ASN A 269 5.37 -8.66 -8.34
CA ASN A 269 4.02 -8.30 -7.93
C ASN A 269 3.15 -9.54 -7.65
N HIS A 270 3.24 -10.57 -8.47
CA HIS A 270 2.46 -11.79 -8.26
C HIS A 270 2.99 -12.64 -7.10
N ASN A 271 4.31 -12.69 -6.90
CA ASN A 271 4.91 -13.29 -5.72
C ASN A 271 4.38 -12.62 -4.44
N ARG A 272 4.19 -11.30 -4.45
CA ARG A 272 3.56 -10.58 -3.32
C ARG A 272 2.10 -11.00 -3.08
N LEU A 273 1.36 -11.49 -4.07
CA LEU A 273 0.02 -12.06 -3.88
C LEU A 273 0.11 -13.43 -3.22
N ILE A 274 1.03 -14.28 -3.66
CA ILE A 274 1.29 -15.59 -3.04
C ILE A 274 1.66 -15.40 -1.56
N ARG A 275 2.51 -14.42 -1.24
CA ARG A 275 2.93 -14.13 0.14
C ARG A 275 1.80 -13.66 1.07
N ARG A 276 0.64 -13.22 0.55
CA ARG A 276 -0.56 -12.94 1.38
C ARG A 276 -1.10 -14.20 2.05
N TRP A 277 -0.90 -15.35 1.40
CA TRP A 277 -1.38 -16.67 1.83
C TRP A 277 -0.25 -17.52 2.42
N LEU A 278 0.95 -17.42 1.86
CA LEU A 278 2.13 -18.20 2.26
C LEU A 278 3.28 -17.26 2.69
N PRO A 279 3.24 -16.73 3.93
CA PRO A 279 4.35 -15.95 4.49
C PRO A 279 5.67 -16.74 4.49
N LYS A 280 6.79 -16.03 4.33
CA LYS A 280 8.13 -16.63 4.39
C LYS A 280 8.34 -17.33 5.75
N GLY A 281 8.92 -18.53 5.72
CA GLY A 281 9.27 -19.28 6.93
C GLY A 281 8.21 -20.28 7.41
N ARG A 282 7.05 -20.37 6.74
CA ARG A 282 6.01 -21.39 7.03
C ARG A 282 6.25 -22.64 6.18
N LYS A 283 6.21 -23.83 6.78
CA LYS A 283 6.73 -25.08 6.20
C LYS A 283 5.74 -25.95 5.39
N ASN A 284 4.48 -25.57 5.19
CA ASN A 284 3.42 -26.56 4.92
C ASN A 284 2.42 -26.18 3.80
N ALA A 285 2.84 -25.62 2.66
CA ALA A 285 1.89 -25.48 1.55
C ALA A 285 1.57 -26.87 0.97
N THR A 286 0.29 -27.24 0.97
CA THR A 286 -0.18 -28.47 0.30
C THR A 286 -0.53 -28.18 -1.16
N PRO A 287 -0.52 -29.19 -2.05
CA PRO A 287 -1.00 -28.99 -3.43
C PRO A 287 -2.42 -28.41 -3.51
N GLN A 288 -3.31 -28.83 -2.61
CA GLN A 288 -4.68 -28.29 -2.51
C GLN A 288 -4.69 -26.80 -2.14
N GLN A 289 -3.87 -26.39 -1.16
CA GLN A 289 -3.74 -24.97 -0.81
C GLN A 289 -3.18 -24.15 -1.97
N VAL A 290 -2.19 -24.69 -2.69
CA VAL A 290 -1.62 -24.04 -3.89
C VAL A 290 -2.68 -23.84 -4.97
N ALA A 291 -3.54 -24.83 -5.22
CA ALA A 291 -4.65 -24.69 -6.16
C ALA A 291 -5.66 -23.62 -5.73
N VAL A 292 -5.99 -23.53 -4.43
CA VAL A 292 -6.85 -22.45 -3.90
C VAL A 292 -6.21 -21.08 -4.09
N ILE A 293 -4.91 -20.95 -3.85
CA ILE A 293 -4.18 -19.69 -4.03
C ILE A 293 -4.11 -19.31 -5.51
N GLU A 294 -3.80 -20.27 -6.40
CA GLU A 294 -3.80 -20.06 -7.85
C GLU A 294 -5.18 -19.56 -8.33
N ASN A 295 -6.24 -20.25 -7.92
CA ASN A 295 -7.61 -19.84 -8.25
C ASN A 295 -7.95 -18.46 -7.69
N TRP A 296 -7.55 -18.15 -6.45
CA TRP A 296 -7.76 -16.82 -5.87
C TRP A 296 -7.03 -15.73 -6.65
N ILE A 297 -5.75 -15.95 -7.02
CA ILE A 297 -4.96 -14.99 -7.79
C ILE A 297 -5.57 -14.74 -9.17
N ASN A 298 -6.06 -15.79 -9.82
CA ASN A 298 -6.66 -15.72 -11.16
C ASN A 298 -8.08 -15.14 -11.17
N ASN A 299 -8.76 -15.10 -10.01
CA ASN A 299 -10.02 -14.38 -9.80
C ASN A 299 -9.83 -13.03 -9.11
N TYR A 300 -8.59 -12.65 -8.75
CA TYR A 300 -8.32 -11.40 -8.07
C TYR A 300 -8.31 -10.26 -9.09
N PRO A 301 -9.15 -9.22 -8.92
CA PRO A 301 -9.16 -8.04 -9.78
C PRO A 301 -7.81 -7.34 -9.86
N LYS A 302 -7.42 -6.91 -11.05
CA LYS A 302 -6.16 -6.18 -11.25
C LYS A 302 -6.42 -4.86 -11.94
N LYS A 303 -5.89 -3.77 -11.37
CA LYS A 303 -6.00 -2.42 -11.94
C LYS A 303 -5.52 -2.34 -13.39
N ILE A 304 -4.45 -3.08 -13.73
CA ILE A 304 -3.88 -3.12 -15.09
C ILE A 304 -4.81 -3.77 -16.13
N LEU A 305 -5.83 -4.50 -15.68
CA LEU A 305 -6.84 -5.13 -16.54
C LEU A 305 -8.19 -4.43 -16.38
N ASP A 306 -8.17 -3.12 -16.12
CA ASP A 306 -9.37 -2.31 -15.85
C ASP A 306 -10.25 -2.90 -14.74
N TYR A 307 -9.61 -3.41 -13.70
CA TYR A 307 -10.25 -4.05 -12.55
C TYR A 307 -10.99 -5.35 -12.86
N LYS A 308 -10.77 -5.95 -14.04
CA LYS A 308 -11.10 -7.35 -14.29
C LYS A 308 -10.07 -8.27 -13.63
N SER A 309 -10.48 -9.48 -13.31
CA SER A 309 -9.58 -10.58 -12.96
C SER A 309 -8.95 -11.20 -14.22
N PRO A 310 -7.80 -11.90 -14.10
CA PRO A 310 -7.23 -12.64 -15.23
C PRO A 310 -8.21 -13.59 -15.91
N LYS A 311 -9.07 -14.27 -15.15
CA LYS A 311 -10.10 -15.16 -15.71
C LYS A 311 -11.16 -14.40 -16.51
N GLU A 312 -11.69 -13.31 -15.97
CA GLU A 312 -12.66 -12.47 -16.69
C GLU A 312 -12.05 -11.84 -17.94
N PHE A 313 -10.79 -11.42 -17.87
CA PHE A 313 -10.07 -10.87 -19.01
C PHE A 313 -9.97 -11.88 -20.15
N LEU A 314 -9.59 -13.13 -19.85
CA LEU A 314 -9.49 -14.21 -20.85
C LEU A 314 -10.85 -14.68 -21.41
N GLN A 315 -11.95 -14.38 -20.72
CA GLN A 315 -13.30 -14.68 -21.20
C GLN A 315 -13.90 -13.56 -22.07
N THR A 316 -13.39 -12.33 -21.92
CA THR A 316 -13.99 -11.13 -22.54
C THR A 316 -13.13 -10.52 -23.65
N GLY A 317 -11.97 -11.08 -23.96
CA GLY A 317 -11.06 -10.64 -25.02
C GLY A 317 -10.34 -11.81 -25.66
#